data_AF-A0A644WJ30-F1
#
_entry.id   AF-A0A644WJ30-F1
#
_cell.length_a   1.000
_cell.length_b   1.000
_cell.length_c   1.000
_cell.angle_alpha   90.00
_cell.angle_beta   90.00
_cell.angle_gamma   90.00
#
_symmetry.space_group_name_H-M   'P 1'
#
loop_
_entity.id
_entity.type
_entity.pdbx_description
1 polymer ?
#
loop_
_entity_poly.entity_id
_entity_poly.type
_entity_poly.pdbx_seq_one_letter_code
_entity_poly.pdbx_strand_id
1 'polypeptide(L)'
;MEKVVVELCLGSSCFARGNSQTLQALEAYLKEENLSDRVELVGHLCLGNCAKGPNLRIGSETYSGLDTASVLELVKTELHSRGGKA
;
A
#
# COMPACT_ATOMS: atom_id res chain seq x y z
N MET A 1 4.92 18.06 -6.98
CA MET A 1 4.13 16.86 -7.30
C MET A 1 3.96 16.11 -5.99
N GLU A 2 2.73 15.95 -5.50
CA GLU A 2 2.48 15.20 -4.26
C GLU A 2 2.41 13.71 -4.62
N LYS A 3 3.34 12.90 -4.09
CA LYS A 3 3.34 11.45 -4.29
C LYS A 3 2.33 10.82 -3.33
N VAL A 4 1.69 9.75 -3.76
CA VAL A 4 0.87 8.90 -2.90
C VAL A 4 1.80 8.02 -2.07
N VAL A 5 1.88 8.29 -0.77
CA VAL A 5 2.70 7.49 0.16
C VAL A 5 1.88 6.27 0.60
N VAL A 6 2.40 5.07 0.32
CA VAL A 6 1.80 3.79 0.69
C VAL A 6 2.71 3.11 1.72
N GLU A 7 2.24 3.04 2.96
CA GLU A 7 2.94 2.48 4.09
C GLU A 7 2.44 1.08 4.43
N LEU A 8 3.25 0.05 4.19
CA LEU A 8 2.91 -1.33 4.55
C LEU A 8 3.46 -1.68 5.94
N CYS A 9 2.63 -2.31 6.77
CA CYS A 9 3.11 -2.87 8.04
C CYS A 9 4.01 -4.08 7.79
N LEU A 10 5.32 -3.91 7.98
CA LEU A 10 6.32 -4.98 7.89
C LEU A 10 6.56 -5.67 9.24
N GLY A 11 5.70 -5.45 10.23
CA GLY A 11 5.72 -6.21 11.48
C GLY A 11 5.55 -7.71 11.20
N SER A 12 6.25 -8.56 11.95
CA SER A 12 6.29 -10.02 11.73
C SER A 12 4.92 -10.67 11.57
N SER A 13 3.92 -10.24 12.36
CA SER A 13 2.54 -10.72 12.25
C SER A 13 1.86 -10.31 10.94
N CYS A 14 2.06 -9.10 10.45
CA CYS A 14 1.48 -8.65 9.18
C CYS A 14 2.23 -9.24 7.98
N PHE A 15 3.56 -9.34 8.09
CA PHE A 15 4.41 -9.97 7.08
C PHE A 15 4.02 -11.44 6.85
N ALA A 16 3.86 -12.23 7.92
CA ALA A 16 3.43 -13.63 7.82
C ALA A 16 2.00 -13.81 7.29
N ARG A 17 1.15 -12.77 7.38
CA ARG A 17 -0.24 -12.79 6.90
C ARG A 17 -0.42 -12.42 5.43
N GLY A 18 0.66 -12.09 4.73
CA GLY A 18 0.63 -11.82 3.29
C GLY A 18 1.16 -10.47 2.85
N ASN A 19 1.57 -9.57 3.78
CA ASN A 19 2.14 -8.28 3.38
C ASN A 19 3.42 -8.41 2.54
N SER A 20 4.15 -9.53 2.63
CA SER A 20 5.30 -9.81 1.77
C SER A 20 4.90 -10.01 0.30
N GLN A 21 3.75 -10.63 0.06
CA GLN A 21 3.19 -10.81 -1.29
C GLN A 21 2.62 -9.50 -1.80
N THR A 22 1.95 -8.74 -0.94
CA THR A 22 1.41 -7.42 -1.27
C THR A 22 2.52 -6.44 -1.66
N LEU A 23 3.63 -6.42 -0.90
CA LEU A 23 4.79 -5.58 -1.22
C LEU A 23 5.35 -5.91 -2.61
N GLN A 24 5.62 -7.19 -2.89
CA GLN A 24 6.14 -7.62 -4.20
C GLN A 24 5.18 -7.27 -5.35
N ALA A 25 3.88 -7.47 -5.15
CA ALA A 25 2.88 -7.16 -6.17
C ALA A 25 2.79 -5.65 -6.43
N LEU A 26 2.89 -4.83 -5.38
CA LEU A 26 2.93 -3.37 -5.53
C LEU A 26 4.22 -2.91 -6.22
N GLU A 27 5.38 -3.42 -5.83
CA GLU A 27 6.66 -3.09 -6.48
C GLU A 27 6.65 -3.45 -7.96
N ALA A 28 6.14 -4.64 -8.32
CA ALA A 28 5.97 -5.05 -9.71
C ALA A 28 5.04 -4.09 -10.46
N TYR A 29 3.84 -3.85 -9.92
CA TYR A 29 2.85 -2.96 -10.52
C TYR A 29 3.39 -1.53 -10.75
N LEU A 30 4.05 -0.94 -9.75
CA LEU A 30 4.61 0.41 -9.87
C LEU A 30 5.75 0.49 -10.89
N LYS A 31 6.51 -0.60 -11.05
CA LYS A 31 7.59 -0.67 -12.03
C LYS A 31 7.03 -0.86 -13.45
N GLU A 32 6.05 -1.73 -13.63
CA GLU A 32 5.38 -2.01 -14.91
C GLU A 32 4.68 -0.76 -15.45
N GLU A 33 3.97 -0.04 -14.59
CA GLU A 33 3.21 1.16 -14.97
C GLU A 33 4.04 2.46 -14.90
N ASN A 34 5.33 2.38 -14.55
CA ASN A 34 6.21 3.53 -14.35
C ASN A 34 5.66 4.57 -13.34
N LEU A 35 4.99 4.09 -12.30
CA LEU A 35 4.32 4.92 -11.27
C LEU A 35 5.24 5.25 -10.08
N SER A 36 6.51 4.88 -10.13
CA SER A 36 7.50 5.13 -9.06
C SER A 36 7.72 6.63 -8.77
N ASP A 37 7.44 7.48 -9.75
CA ASP A 37 7.46 8.94 -9.57
C ASP A 37 6.18 9.50 -8.93
N ARG A 38 5.12 8.69 -8.86
CA ARG A 38 3.80 9.07 -8.34
C ARG A 38 3.44 8.38 -7.03
N VAL A 39 4.01 7.21 -6.76
CA VAL A 39 3.78 6.44 -5.54
C VAL A 39 5.09 6.22 -4.82
N GLU A 40 5.08 6.40 -3.51
CA GLU A 40 6.20 6.09 -2.62
C GLU A 40 5.80 4.93 -1.71
N LEU A 41 6.42 3.77 -1.91
CA LEU A 41 6.25 2.61 -1.03
C LEU A 41 7.19 2.74 0.16
N VAL A 42 6.63 2.75 1.37
CA VAL A 42 7.38 2.83 2.61
C VAL A 42 7.05 1.63 3.49
N GLY A 43 8.08 1.00 4.05
CA GLY A 43 7.90 0.00 5.10
C GLY A 43 7.65 0.70 6.43
N HIS A 44 6.52 0.41 7.07
CA HIS A 44 6.24 0.88 8.42
C HIS A 44 6.24 -0.29 9.42
N LEU A 45 6.51 0.02 10.69
CA LEU A 45 6.48 -0.96 11.77
C LEU A 45 5.03 -1.19 12.23
N CYS A 46 4.84 -1.68 13.44
CA CYS A 46 3.53 -2.02 13.97
C CYS A 46 2.59 -0.80 13.98
N LEU A 47 1.51 -0.87 13.20
CA LEU A 47 0.38 0.07 13.23
C LEU A 47 -0.56 -0.14 14.44
N GLY A 48 -0.17 -0.94 15.42
CA GLY A 48 -0.95 -1.21 16.64
C GLY A 48 -2.19 -2.08 16.45
N ASN A 49 -2.52 -2.50 15.23
CA ASN A 49 -3.76 -3.19 14.90
C ASN A 49 -3.54 -4.61 14.34
N CYS A 50 -2.53 -5.34 14.84
CA CYS A 50 -2.16 -6.68 14.35
C CYS A 50 -3.31 -7.69 14.37
N ALA A 51 -4.28 -7.53 15.27
CA ALA A 51 -5.46 -8.40 15.36
C ALA A 51 -6.33 -8.38 14.10
N LYS A 52 -6.37 -7.25 13.39
CA LYS A 52 -7.08 -7.08 12.11
C LYS A 52 -6.11 -7.07 10.91
N GLY A 53 -4.88 -7.52 11.11
CA GLY A 53 -3.87 -7.54 10.05
C GLY A 53 -4.28 -8.45 8.87
N PRO A 54 -3.80 -8.16 7.65
CA PRO A 54 -2.72 -7.22 7.33
C PRO A 54 -3.16 -5.75 7.36
N ASN A 55 -2.25 -4.86 7.75
CA ASN A 55 -2.52 -3.41 7.85
C ASN A 55 -1.63 -2.64 6.88
N LEU A 56 -2.19 -1.58 6.30
CA LEU A 56 -1.48 -0.59 5.50
C LEU A 56 -2.04 0.81 5.74
N ARG A 57 -1.28 1.82 5.34
CA ARG A 57 -1.71 3.22 5.35
C ARG A 57 -1.45 3.85 3.99
N ILE A 58 -2.43 4.55 3.43
CA ILE A 58 -2.27 5.32 2.20
C ILE A 58 -2.48 6.79 2.55
N GLY A 59 -1.42 7.58 2.47
CA GLY A 59 -1.41 8.97 2.94
C GLY A 59 -1.76 9.05 4.44
N SER A 60 -2.98 9.49 4.74
CA SER A 60 -3.48 9.64 6.12
C SER A 60 -4.45 8.53 6.56
N GLU A 61 -4.94 7.71 5.63
CA GLU A 61 -5.96 6.69 5.90
C GLU A 61 -5.33 5.32 6.16
N THR A 62 -5.76 4.65 7.23
CA THR A 62 -5.29 3.31 7.59
C THR A 62 -6.34 2.28 7.24
N TYR A 63 -5.91 1.22 6.55
CA TYR A 63 -6.75 0.11 6.16
C TYR A 63 -6.25 -1.19 6.81
N SER A 64 -7.18 -2.08 7.13
CA SER A 64 -6.91 -3.33 7.85
C SER A 64 -7.73 -4.48 7.26
N GLY A 65 -7.17 -5.68 7.27
CA GLY A 65 -7.84 -6.91 6.85
C GLY A 65 -7.93 -7.03 5.33
N LEU A 66 -6.98 -6.42 4.62
CA LEU A 66 -6.95 -6.40 3.17
C LEU A 66 -6.09 -7.53 2.61
N ASP A 67 -6.52 -8.08 1.49
CA ASP A 67 -5.72 -8.95 0.63
C ASP A 67 -4.96 -8.13 -0.42
N THR A 68 -3.98 -8.76 -1.07
CA THR A 68 -3.13 -8.13 -2.09
C THR A 68 -3.93 -7.48 -3.23
N ALA A 69 -5.01 -8.09 -3.70
CA ALA A 69 -5.81 -7.53 -4.80
C ALA A 69 -6.54 -6.27 -4.34
N SER A 70 -7.14 -6.31 -3.15
CA SER A 70 -7.79 -5.15 -2.54
C SER A 70 -6.83 -3.98 -2.34
N VAL A 71 -5.57 -4.24 -1.94
CA VAL A 71 -4.54 -3.19 -1.81
C VAL A 71 -4.18 -2.58 -3.17
N LEU A 72 -3.99 -3.40 -4.20
CA LEU A 72 -3.68 -2.92 -5.56
C LEU A 72 -4.80 -2.02 -6.09
N GLU A 73 -6.06 -2.43 -5.91
CA GLU A 73 -7.21 -1.63 -6.33
C GLU A 73 -7.29 -0.30 -5.56
N LEU A 74 -7.06 -0.30 -4.24
CA LEU A 74 -7.03 0.95 -3.46
C LEU A 74 -5.95 1.91 -3.95
N VAL A 75 -4.74 1.43 -4.19
CA VAL A 75 -3.64 2.26 -4.71
C VAL A 75 -3.99 2.82 -6.09
N LYS A 76 -4.58 2.01 -6.97
CA LYS A 76 -5.08 2.48 -8.27
C LYS A 76 -6.14 3.55 -8.09
N THR A 77 -7.15 3.33 -7.26
CA THR A 77 -8.22 4.30 -7.03
C THR A 77 -7.68 5.62 -6.49
N GLU A 78 -6.78 5.58 -5.51
CA GLU A 78 -6.14 6.79 -4.95
C GLU A 78 -5.31 7.54 -5.99
N LEU A 79 -4.55 6.82 -6.82
CA LEU A 79 -3.80 7.40 -7.92
C LEU A 79 -4.70 8.06 -8.97
N HIS A 80 -5.86 7.49 -9.29
CA HIS A 80 -6.82 8.10 -10.20
C HIS A 80 -7.53 9.29 -9.57
N SER A 81 -7.89 9.22 -8.28
CA SER A 81 -8.56 10.30 -7.55
C SER A 81 -7.65 11.54 -7.40
N ARG A 82 -6.37 11.32 -7.07
CA ARG A 82 -5.38 12.40 -6.91
C ARG A 82 -4.70 12.80 -8.22
N GLY A 83 -4.73 11.91 -9.22
CA GLY A 83 -4.13 12.07 -10.53
C GLY A 83 -5.05 12.55 -11.64
N GLY A 84 -6.36 12.46 -11.42
CA GLY A 84 -7.42 12.81 -12.36
C GLY A 84 -8.00 14.17 -12.05
N LYS A 85 -7.17 15.22 -12.12
CA LYS A 85 -7.64 16.55 -12.50
C LYS A 85 -6.80 17.01 -13.69
N ALA A 86 -7.17 16.53 -14.86
CA ALA A 86 -7.03 17.30 -16.09
C ALA A 86 -8.27 18.21 -16.20
#